data_AF-A0A8C5BJR7-F1
#
_entry.id   AF-A0A8C5BJR7-F1
#
_cell.length_a   1.000
_cell.length_b   1.000
_cell.length_c   1.000
_cell.angle_alpha   90.00
_cell.angle_beta   90.00
_cell.angle_gamma   90.00
#
_symmetry.space_group_name_H-M   'P 1'
#
loop_
_entity.id
_entity.type
_entity.pdbx_description
1 polymer ?
#
loop_
_entity_poly.entity_id
_entity_poly.type
_entity_poly.pdbx_seq_one_letter_code
_entity_poly.pdbx_strand_id
1 'polypeptide(L)'
;MAHGKSTITVDEYSSNPTQAFTHYNINQSRFQPPDVHMVDPIPYDTPKPTGHTRFVCVSDTHSRTDGIQMPYGDVLLHTGDFTELGLPSEVKKFNDWLGGYCGDPPSALLLTPVHQPLINKELLTPVSSTSQFIHGLFGMDKEVGVQTSVDSSGLS
;
A
#
# COMPACT_ATOMS: atom_id res chain seq x y z
N MET A 1 -29.81 -8.32 2.88
CA MET A 1 -28.92 -9.15 3.71
C MET A 1 -28.16 -8.21 4.65
N ALA A 2 -28.44 -8.22 5.95
CA ALA A 2 -27.72 -7.38 6.89
C ALA A 2 -26.30 -7.93 7.07
N HIS A 3 -25.28 -7.17 6.70
CA HIS A 3 -23.91 -7.44 7.11
C HIS A 3 -23.85 -7.29 8.63
N GLY A 4 -23.92 -8.40 9.36
CA GLY A 4 -23.73 -8.40 10.80
C GLY A 4 -22.35 -7.84 11.11
N LYS A 5 -22.28 -6.79 11.92
CA LYS A 5 -21.01 -6.19 12.34
C LYS A 5 -20.23 -7.24 13.14
N SER A 6 -19.22 -7.85 12.54
CA SER A 6 -18.30 -8.75 13.22
C SER A 6 -17.45 -7.93 14.19
N THR A 7 -17.65 -8.16 15.49
CA THR A 7 -16.80 -7.56 16.52
C THR A 7 -15.47 -8.29 16.54
N ILE A 8 -14.37 -7.58 16.26
CA ILE A 8 -13.01 -8.10 16.35
C ILE A 8 -12.46 -7.76 17.74
N THR A 9 -11.99 -8.76 18.46
CA THR A 9 -11.32 -8.61 19.76
C THR A 9 -9.82 -8.83 19.62
N VAL A 10 -9.04 -8.38 20.61
CA VAL A 10 -7.59 -8.66 20.65
C VAL A 10 -7.37 -10.17 20.70
N ASP A 11 -6.50 -10.65 19.82
CA ASP A 11 -6.13 -12.06 19.73
C ASP A 11 -5.33 -12.51 20.98
N GLU A 12 -5.57 -13.72 21.46
CA GLU A 12 -4.81 -14.31 22.56
C GLU A 12 -3.30 -14.34 22.26
N TYR A 13 -2.94 -14.58 21.00
CA TYR A 13 -1.55 -14.64 20.53
C TYR A 13 -1.06 -13.31 19.94
N SER A 14 -1.75 -12.20 20.18
CA SER A 14 -1.39 -10.88 19.64
C SER A 14 0.04 -10.41 19.98
N SER A 15 0.60 -10.88 21.10
CA SER A 15 1.98 -10.59 21.51
C SER A 15 3.03 -11.53 20.92
N ASN A 16 2.62 -12.57 20.19
CA ASN A 16 3.51 -13.56 19.59
C ASN A 16 3.00 -13.99 18.19
N PRO A 17 3.32 -13.22 17.14
CA PRO A 17 2.78 -13.45 15.79
C PRO A 17 3.18 -14.81 15.20
N THR A 18 4.39 -15.29 15.50
CA THR A 18 4.85 -16.63 15.06
C THR A 18 4.00 -17.74 15.68
N GLN A 19 3.64 -17.61 16.96
CA GLN A 19 2.74 -18.54 17.63
C GLN A 19 1.31 -18.42 17.08
N ALA A 20 0.82 -17.20 16.84
CA ALA A 20 -0.48 -16.96 16.22
C ALA A 20 -0.57 -17.64 14.86
N PHE A 21 0.44 -17.43 14.00
CA PHE A 21 0.54 -18.08 12.69
C PHE A 21 0.45 -19.60 12.84
N THR A 22 1.27 -20.19 13.71
CA THR A 22 1.30 -21.64 13.94
C THR A 22 -0.05 -22.16 14.43
N HIS A 23 -0.65 -21.51 15.43
CA HIS A 23 -1.93 -21.90 15.99
C HIS A 23 -3.04 -21.91 14.93
N TYR A 24 -3.17 -20.83 14.17
CA TYR A 24 -4.18 -20.72 13.12
C TYR A 24 -3.94 -21.67 11.95
N ASN A 25 -2.68 -21.92 11.63
CA ASN A 25 -2.35 -22.84 10.54
C ASN A 25 -2.66 -24.29 10.91
N ILE A 26 -2.38 -24.72 12.14
CA ILE A 26 -2.66 -26.09 12.60
C ILE A 26 -4.16 -26.32 12.80
N ASN A 27 -4.86 -25.39 13.45
CA ASN A 27 -6.24 -25.62 13.88
C ASN A 27 -7.29 -25.25 12.83
N GLN A 28 -6.95 -24.39 11.86
CA GLN A 28 -7.90 -23.88 10.86
C GLN A 28 -7.38 -24.00 9.43
N SER A 29 -6.16 -24.52 9.22
CA SER A 29 -5.51 -24.55 7.91
C SER A 29 -5.46 -23.16 7.24
N ARG A 30 -5.42 -22.10 8.05
CA ARG A 30 -5.66 -20.72 7.62
C ARG A 30 -4.67 -20.21 6.56
N PHE A 31 -3.45 -20.76 6.55
CA PHE A 31 -2.38 -20.35 5.65
C PHE A 31 -1.91 -21.52 4.76
N GLN A 32 -2.82 -22.44 4.45
CA GLN A 32 -2.55 -23.59 3.58
C GLN A 32 -3.13 -23.39 2.16
N PRO A 33 -2.55 -24.07 1.16
CA PRO A 33 -3.19 -24.21 -0.16
C PRO A 33 -4.54 -24.96 -0.07
N PRO A 34 -5.47 -24.74 -1.02
CA PRO A 34 -5.29 -23.96 -2.25
C PRO A 34 -5.51 -22.46 -2.09
N ASP A 35 -6.15 -22.03 -0.99
CA ASP A 35 -6.61 -20.65 -0.83
C ASP A 35 -5.46 -19.67 -0.60
N VAL A 36 -4.36 -20.12 0.01
CA VAL A 36 -3.15 -19.32 0.22
C VAL A 36 -2.01 -19.85 -0.64
N HIS A 37 -1.60 -19.05 -1.62
CA HIS A 37 -0.48 -19.35 -2.51
C HIS A 37 0.16 -18.05 -3.03
N MET A 38 1.39 -18.17 -3.53
CA MET A 38 2.10 -17.06 -4.17
C MET A 38 1.47 -16.74 -5.53
N VAL A 39 1.38 -15.45 -5.84
CA VAL A 39 0.92 -14.96 -7.14
C VAL A 39 2.12 -14.38 -7.89
N ASP A 40 2.33 -14.84 -9.11
CA ASP A 40 3.43 -14.35 -9.95
C ASP A 40 3.16 -12.92 -10.44
N PRO A 41 4.20 -12.07 -10.50
CA PRO A 41 4.06 -10.73 -11.03
C PRO A 41 3.78 -10.75 -12.53
N ILE A 42 2.93 -9.83 -12.98
CA ILE A 42 2.62 -9.65 -14.40
C ILE A 42 3.60 -8.65 -15.05
N PRO A 43 4.03 -8.87 -16.30
CA PRO A 43 4.84 -7.91 -17.05
C PRO A 43 4.17 -6.54 -17.21
N TYR A 44 4.97 -5.47 -17.28
CA TYR A 44 4.46 -4.09 -17.35
C TYR A 44 3.73 -3.75 -18.66
N ASP A 45 4.03 -4.46 -19.73
CA ASP A 45 3.37 -4.34 -21.04
C ASP A 45 2.04 -5.11 -21.12
N THR A 46 1.68 -5.84 -20.06
CA THR A 46 0.41 -6.56 -20.00
C THR A 46 -0.77 -5.57 -20.15
N PRO A 47 -1.64 -5.74 -21.16
CA PRO A 47 -2.79 -4.85 -21.34
C PRO A 47 -3.68 -4.83 -20.10
N LYS A 48 -4.10 -3.63 -19.68
CA LYS A 48 -5.09 -3.48 -18.61
C LYS A 48 -6.46 -3.96 -19.12
N PRO A 49 -7.12 -4.91 -18.44
CA PRO A 49 -8.47 -5.34 -18.83
C PRO A 49 -9.46 -4.16 -18.82
N THR A 50 -10.45 -4.19 -19.72
CA THR A 50 -11.46 -3.13 -19.80
C THR A 50 -12.26 -3.03 -18.50
N GLY A 51 -12.53 -1.80 -18.05
CA GLY A 51 -13.27 -1.56 -16.80
C GLY A 51 -12.46 -1.78 -15.52
N HIS A 52 -11.15 -2.03 -15.61
CA HIS A 52 -10.29 -2.24 -14.45
C HIS A 52 -9.38 -1.04 -14.18
N THR A 53 -8.98 -0.91 -12.91
CA THR A 53 -7.97 0.04 -12.42
C THR A 53 -6.67 -0.71 -12.16
N ARG A 54 -5.56 -0.18 -12.66
CA ARG A 54 -4.21 -0.70 -12.42
C ARG A 54 -3.55 0.11 -11.32
N PHE A 55 -3.34 -0.55 -10.18
CA PHE A 55 -2.56 -0.02 -9.07
C PHE A 55 -1.07 -0.29 -9.28
N VAL A 56 -0.23 0.69 -8.96
CA VAL A 56 1.21 0.53 -8.86
C VAL A 56 1.56 0.62 -7.38
N CYS A 57 2.07 -0.47 -6.80
CA CYS A 57 2.38 -0.54 -5.38
C CYS A 57 3.89 -0.41 -5.15
N VAL A 58 4.30 0.54 -4.32
CA VAL A 58 5.70 0.81 -3.96
C VAL A 58 5.80 1.03 -2.44
N SER A 59 6.94 0.72 -1.82
CA SER A 59 7.18 0.97 -0.39
C SER A 59 8.66 1.17 -0.14
N ASP A 60 9.00 1.69 1.05
CA ASP A 60 10.34 1.67 1.64
C ASP A 60 11.42 2.23 0.69
N THR A 61 11.09 3.31 -0.02
CA THR A 61 12.03 3.90 -0.98
C THR A 61 13.19 4.63 -0.31
N HIS A 62 13.07 5.03 0.97
CA HIS A 62 14.13 5.64 1.78
C HIS A 62 14.92 6.74 1.03
N SER A 63 14.22 7.71 0.43
CA SER A 63 14.82 8.80 -0.38
C SER A 63 15.56 8.37 -1.67
N ARG A 64 15.47 7.09 -2.08
CA ARG A 64 16.15 6.49 -3.24
C ARG A 64 15.20 6.27 -4.42
N THR A 65 14.47 7.32 -4.78
CA THR A 65 13.56 7.30 -5.93
C THR A 65 14.27 7.49 -7.28
N ASP A 66 15.51 7.98 -7.25
CA ASP A 66 16.34 8.19 -8.43
C ASP A 66 16.67 6.83 -9.08
N GLY A 67 16.19 6.61 -10.30
CA GLY A 67 16.41 5.38 -11.06
C GLY A 67 15.27 4.36 -10.99
N ILE A 68 14.22 4.61 -10.21
CA ILE A 68 13.00 3.80 -10.25
C ILE A 68 12.27 4.08 -11.57
N GLN A 69 12.23 3.09 -12.46
CA GLN A 69 11.42 3.14 -13.68
C GLN A 69 10.00 2.73 -13.33
N MET A 70 9.12 3.72 -13.23
CA MET A 70 7.73 3.49 -12.85
C MET A 70 6.92 2.94 -14.03
N PRO A 71 6.19 1.82 -13.85
CA PRO A 71 5.30 1.32 -14.89
C PRO A 71 4.06 2.20 -15.05
N TYR A 72 3.34 2.02 -16.15
CA TYR A 72 2.04 2.65 -16.35
C TYR A 72 1.04 2.14 -15.31
N GLY A 73 0.29 3.06 -14.71
CA GLY A 73 -0.74 2.80 -13.72
C GLY A 73 -1.74 3.93 -13.65
N ASP A 74 -2.93 3.61 -13.16
CA ASP A 74 -3.97 4.61 -12.91
C ASP A 74 -3.84 5.23 -11.51
N VAL A 75 -3.41 4.40 -10.54
CA VAL A 75 -3.27 4.79 -9.13
C VAL A 75 -1.93 4.33 -8.57
N LEU A 76 -1.17 5.25 -7.99
CA LEU A 76 0.05 4.92 -7.24
C LEU A 76 -0.30 4.71 -5.77
N LEU A 77 0.07 3.57 -5.21
CA LEU A 77 0.02 3.27 -3.79
C LEU A 77 1.45 3.23 -3.25
N HIS A 78 1.81 4.20 -2.43
CA HIS A 78 3.08 4.15 -1.70
C HIS A 78 2.83 3.83 -0.22
N THR A 79 3.29 2.69 0.29
CA THR A 79 2.91 2.19 1.62
C THR A 79 3.80 2.61 2.78
N GLY A 80 4.85 3.40 2.51
CA GLY A 80 5.60 4.04 3.59
C GLY A 80 7.08 4.23 3.40
N ASP A 81 7.75 4.77 4.42
CA ASP A 81 9.21 4.90 4.49
C ASP A 81 9.84 5.49 3.23
N PHE A 82 9.23 6.57 2.72
CA PHE A 82 9.73 7.27 1.54
C PHE A 82 10.90 8.22 1.83
N THR A 83 11.21 8.47 3.10
CA THR A 83 12.38 9.24 3.55
C THR A 83 13.32 8.36 4.37
N GLU A 84 14.58 8.75 4.48
CA GLU A 84 15.54 8.07 5.39
C GLU A 84 15.38 8.60 6.82
N LEU A 85 15.25 9.91 7.00
CA LEU A 85 15.22 10.56 8.33
C LEU A 85 13.98 11.44 8.57
N GLY A 86 13.17 11.68 7.54
CA GLY A 86 11.96 12.51 7.63
C GLY A 86 12.27 14.00 7.49
N LEU A 87 13.39 14.36 6.87
CA LEU A 87 13.78 15.76 6.69
C LEU A 87 12.85 16.45 5.68
N PRO A 88 12.54 17.74 5.87
CA PRO A 88 11.71 18.49 4.91
C PRO A 88 12.24 18.46 3.47
N SER A 89 13.56 18.41 3.29
CA SER A 89 14.20 18.27 1.98
C SER A 89 13.92 16.91 1.32
N GLU A 90 13.85 15.83 2.10
CA GLU A 90 13.51 14.48 1.62
C GLU A 90 12.03 14.40 1.23
N VAL A 91 11.16 15.00 2.05
CA VAL A 91 9.72 15.11 1.73
C VAL A 91 9.54 15.89 0.44
N LYS A 92 10.24 17.02 0.29
CA LYS A 92 10.21 17.79 -0.96
C LYS A 92 10.71 16.97 -2.14
N LYS A 93 11.84 16.27 -2.00
CA LYS A 93 12.40 15.41 -3.07
C LYS A 93 11.41 14.33 -3.51
N PHE A 94 10.78 13.67 -2.55
CA PHE A 94 9.76 12.66 -2.83
C PHE A 94 8.54 13.26 -3.53
N ASN A 95 8.08 14.43 -3.08
CA ASN A 95 6.96 15.13 -3.70
C ASN A 95 7.30 15.61 -5.14
N ASP A 96 8.53 16.08 -5.37
CA ASP A 96 9.02 16.43 -6.71
C ASP A 96 9.05 15.18 -7.61
N TRP A 97 9.47 14.03 -7.08
CA TRP A 97 9.43 12.74 -7.78
C TRP A 97 8.00 12.30 -8.12
N LEU A 98 7.05 12.45 -7.18
CA LEU A 98 5.63 12.19 -7.42
C LEU A 98 5.05 13.10 -8.52
N GLY A 99 5.39 14.39 -8.50
CA GLY A 99 4.95 15.35 -9.52
C GLY A 99 5.50 15.04 -10.91
N GLY A 100 6.66 14.38 -11.00
CA GLY A 100 7.22 13.86 -12.25
C GLY A 100 6.53 12.59 -12.76
N TYR A 101 5.74 11.91 -11.92
CA TYR A 101 5.00 10.72 -12.33
C TYR A 101 3.79 11.12 -13.18
N CYS A 102 3.93 10.95 -14.49
CA CYS A 102 2.92 11.27 -15.49
C CYS A 102 2.01 10.04 -15.72
N GLY A 103 1.11 9.77 -14.78
CA GLY A 103 -0.17 9.14 -15.12
C GLY A 103 -1.14 10.27 -15.46
N ASP A 104 -1.98 10.16 -16.47
CA ASP A 104 -2.98 11.20 -16.78
C ASP A 104 -4.39 10.61 -16.60
N PRO A 105 -5.19 11.05 -15.61
CA PRO A 105 -4.81 11.85 -14.44
C PRO A 105 -4.22 10.96 -13.32
N PRO A 106 -3.14 11.37 -12.64
CA PRO A 106 -2.50 10.53 -11.64
C PRO A 106 -3.22 10.72 -10.31
N SER A 107 -3.92 9.69 -9.85
CA SER A 107 -4.38 9.64 -8.45
C SER A 107 -3.30 8.94 -7.64
N ALA A 108 -2.46 9.69 -6.93
CA ALA A 108 -1.45 9.13 -6.03
C ALA A 108 -2.01 9.09 -4.60
N LEU A 109 -1.95 7.91 -3.98
CA LEU A 109 -2.30 7.67 -2.59
C LEU A 109 -1.06 7.23 -1.82
N LEU A 110 -0.66 8.05 -0.85
CA LEU A 110 0.42 7.77 0.08
C LEU A 110 -0.16 7.31 1.41
N LEU A 111 0.18 6.09 1.83
CA LEU A 111 -0.07 5.57 3.17
C LEU A 111 1.23 5.71 3.97
N THR A 112 1.21 6.48 5.08
CA THR A 112 2.40 6.75 5.88
C THR A 112 2.46 5.83 7.11
N PRO A 113 3.51 5.02 7.30
CA PRO A 113 3.72 4.20 8.48
C PRO A 113 4.32 5.02 9.63
N VAL A 114 4.32 4.40 10.80
CA VAL A 114 4.51 4.98 12.13
C VAL A 114 5.94 5.52 12.41
N HIS A 115 6.94 5.26 11.57
CA HIS A 115 8.34 5.63 11.84
C HIS A 115 8.75 7.06 11.42
N GLN A 116 7.79 7.98 11.25
CA GLN A 116 8.05 9.35 10.81
C GLN A 116 7.75 10.38 11.92
N PRO A 117 8.53 10.45 13.02
CA PRO A 117 8.27 11.40 14.10
C PRO A 117 8.47 12.88 13.70
N LEU A 118 8.99 13.17 12.50
CA LEU A 118 9.41 14.52 12.08
C LEU A 118 8.64 15.12 10.90
N ILE A 119 7.72 14.38 10.27
CA ILE A 119 6.94 14.96 9.16
C ILE A 119 5.89 15.92 9.74
N ASN A 120 6.21 17.22 9.71
CA ASN A 120 5.23 18.27 9.94
C ASN A 120 4.13 18.15 8.87
N LYS A 121 2.87 18.07 9.31
CA LYS A 121 1.69 17.92 8.42
C LYS A 121 1.60 19.01 7.35
N GLU A 122 2.18 20.18 7.59
CA GLU A 122 2.24 21.29 6.62
C GLU A 122 3.11 20.99 5.38
N LEU A 123 4.06 20.05 5.47
CA LEU A 123 4.96 19.68 4.37
C LEU A 123 4.33 18.68 3.40
N LEU A 124 3.17 18.12 3.74
CA LEU A 124 2.38 17.22 2.88
C LEU A 124 1.23 17.97 2.19
N THR A 125 1.38 19.27 1.98
CA THR A 125 0.38 20.06 1.26
C THR A 125 0.31 19.58 -0.20
N PRO A 126 -0.89 19.28 -0.73
CA PRO A 126 -1.06 18.92 -2.13
C PRO A 126 -0.49 19.98 -3.06
N VAL A 127 0.43 19.60 -3.94
CA VAL A 127 0.97 20.46 -5.00
C VAL A 127 -0.01 20.68 -6.16
N SER A 128 -1.13 19.94 -6.21
CA SER A 128 -2.20 20.11 -7.19
C SER A 128 -3.56 19.69 -6.63
N SER A 129 -4.65 20.08 -7.30
CA SER A 129 -6.02 19.65 -6.99
C SER A 129 -6.28 18.16 -7.22
N THR A 130 -5.34 17.44 -7.84
CA THR A 130 -5.45 16.02 -8.19
C THR A 130 -4.67 15.09 -7.25
N SER A 131 -3.70 15.60 -6.49
CA SER A 131 -2.98 14.81 -5.46
C SER A 131 -3.75 14.82 -4.14
N GLN A 132 -4.26 13.67 -3.71
CA GLN A 132 -4.90 13.52 -2.41
C GLN A 132 -4.02 12.70 -1.47
N PHE A 133 -3.45 13.34 -0.45
CA PHE A 133 -2.84 12.64 0.66
C PHE A 133 -3.96 12.11 1.58
N ILE A 134 -4.30 10.83 1.47
CA ILE A 134 -5.20 10.19 2.43
C ILE A 134 -4.34 9.54 3.51
N HIS A 135 -4.34 10.15 4.70
CA HIS A 135 -3.65 9.61 5.87
C HIS A 135 -4.38 8.38 6.40
N GLY A 136 -3.74 7.20 6.29
CA GLY A 136 -4.14 5.98 6.98
C GLY A 136 -3.01 5.48 7.87
N LEU A 137 -3.29 5.25 9.16
CA LEU A 137 -2.35 4.61 10.07
C LEU A 137 -2.39 3.09 9.81
N PHE A 138 -1.41 2.55 9.09
CA PHE A 138 -1.28 1.10 8.89
C PHE A 138 0.05 0.64 9.49
N GLY A 139 -0.04 -0.25 10.48
CA GLY A 139 1.12 -1.01 10.95
C GLY A 139 1.32 -2.18 10.01
N MET A 140 2.43 -2.20 9.28
CA MET A 140 2.88 -3.38 8.56
C MET A 140 4.20 -3.81 9.19
N ASP A 141 4.17 -4.92 9.92
CA ASP A 141 5.38 -5.68 10.21
C ASP A 141 5.99 -6.12 8.87
N LYS A 142 7.30 -5.97 8.75
CA LYS A 142 8.06 -6.33 7.56
C LYS A 142 7.84 -7.82 7.27
N GLU A 143 7.53 -8.12 6.01
CA GLU A 143 7.10 -9.42 5.46
C GLU A 143 5.58 -9.63 5.44
N VAL A 144 4.94 -9.27 4.31
CA VAL A 144 3.98 -10.06 3.51
C VAL A 144 3.46 -9.13 2.42
N GLY A 145 3.76 -9.44 1.15
CA GLY A 145 3.11 -8.80 0.02
C GLY A 145 1.64 -9.21 -0.02
N VAL A 146 0.73 -8.29 0.30
CA VAL A 146 -0.72 -8.49 0.13
C VAL A 146 -1.14 -7.85 -1.19
N GLN A 147 -1.44 -8.67 -2.18
CA GLN A 147 -2.17 -8.25 -3.38
C GLN A 147 -3.66 -8.36 -3.07
N THR A 148 -4.34 -7.22 -2.88
CA THR A 148 -5.81 -7.21 -2.82
C THR A 148 -6.38 -7.02 -4.23
N SER A 149 -7.02 -8.06 -4.77
CA SER A 149 -7.93 -7.89 -5.90
C SER A 149 -9.27 -7.39 -5.35
N VAL A 150 -9.66 -6.16 -5.73
CA VAL A 150 -11.04 -5.71 -5.51
C VAL A 150 -11.82 -6.04 -6.78
N ASP A 151 -12.67 -7.07 -6.70
CA ASP A 151 -13.66 -7.37 -7.73
C ASP A 151 -14.70 -6.25 -7.76
N SER A 152 -14.84 -5.59 -8.91
CA SER A 152 -15.82 -4.52 -9.14
C SER A 152 -17.11 -5.00 -9.80
N SER A 153 -17.48 -6.28 -9.65
CA SER A 153 -18.79 -6.80 -10.05
C SER A 153 -19.86 -6.51 -8.97
N GLY A 154 -20.37 -5.28 -8.93
CA GLY A 154 -21.50 -4.99 -8.02
C GLY A 154 -22.06 -3.58 -7.92
N LEU A 155 -21.77 -2.65 -8.85
CA LEU A 155 -22.45 -1.36 -8.90
C LEU A 155 -23.41 -1.31 -10.10
N SER A 156 -24.65 -1.74 -9.86
CA SER A 156 -25.84 -1.36 -10.60
C SER A 156 -26.95 -0.99 -9.63
#